data_AF-A0A951MS95-F1
#
_entry.id   AF-A0A951MS95-F1
#
_cell.length_a   1.000
_cell.length_b   1.000
_cell.length_c   1.000
_cell.angle_alpha   90.00
_cell.angle_beta   90.00
_cell.angle_gamma   90.00
#
_symmetry.space_group_name_H-M   'P 1'
#
loop_
_entity.id
_entity.type
_entity.pdbx_description
1 polymer ?
#
loop_
_entity_poly.entity_id
_entity_poly.type
_entity_poly.pdbx_seq_one_letter_code
_entity_poly.pdbx_strand_id
1 'polypeptide(L)'
;MTMRLQAAGALLAFSLAGCGGGDEAAESRTAAADSVAGTAGMQGMEGMQGMEGMKGMQGMGDDGMMAQMQAHMQSMHGAGGDSIAAMLPMHRQMAANMLARMNREMREMNMPGDAAWNATVDSLRQDLTRMPEMAPAELEAAMPAHRARLERLMEMHRSMMANMGI
;
A
#
# COMPACT_ATOMS: atom_id res chain seq x y z
N MET A 1 28.22 49.85 -34.64
CA MET A 1 26.98 50.39 -34.05
C MET A 1 26.45 49.39 -33.04
N THR A 2 26.71 49.66 -31.77
CA THR A 2 26.32 48.90 -30.59
C THR A 2 25.00 49.46 -30.07
N MET A 3 23.98 48.63 -29.85
CA MET A 3 22.80 48.99 -29.05
C MET A 3 22.60 47.96 -27.94
N ARG A 4 22.63 48.47 -26.71
CA ARG A 4 22.31 47.82 -25.43
C ARG A 4 20.84 48.12 -25.04
N LEU A 5 20.37 47.41 -24.00
CA LEU A 5 19.27 47.78 -23.05
C LEU A 5 17.83 47.54 -23.58
N GLN A 6 16.85 47.02 -22.82
CA GLN A 6 16.56 47.11 -21.38
C GLN A 6 15.86 45.87 -20.81
N ALA A 7 16.06 45.67 -19.50
CA ALA A 7 15.27 44.83 -18.62
C ALA A 7 14.20 45.66 -17.86
N ALA A 8 13.01 45.09 -17.66
CA ALA A 8 12.04 45.43 -16.61
C ALA A 8 11.22 44.15 -16.37
N GLY A 9 11.05 43.58 -15.17
CA GLY A 9 11.03 44.18 -13.85
C GLY A 9 9.61 44.08 -13.30
N ALA A 10 9.25 42.96 -12.67
CA ALA A 10 8.04 42.84 -11.85
C ALA A 10 8.31 41.87 -10.69
N LEU A 11 8.99 42.38 -9.67
CA LEU A 11 9.00 41.84 -8.33
C LEU A 11 7.64 42.14 -7.68
N LEU A 12 6.94 41.11 -7.21
CA LEU A 12 5.85 41.23 -6.24
C LEU A 12 6.33 40.63 -4.91
N ALA A 13 6.58 41.51 -3.95
CA ALA A 13 6.86 41.22 -2.55
C ALA A 13 5.95 42.10 -1.68
N PHE A 14 5.77 41.68 -0.41
CA PHE A 14 5.01 42.25 0.74
C PHE A 14 3.65 41.56 1.02
N SER A 15 3.32 41.05 2.21
CA SER A 15 3.93 41.16 3.56
C SER A 15 3.53 40.03 4.53
N LEU A 16 4.43 39.79 5.49
CA LEU A 16 4.24 39.07 6.76
C LEU A 16 3.34 39.83 7.76
N ALA A 17 2.71 39.12 8.70
CA ALA A 17 2.71 39.45 10.14
C ALA A 17 1.98 38.35 10.97
N GLY A 18 2.71 37.71 11.87
CA GLY A 18 2.16 36.74 12.83
C GLY A 18 3.23 36.24 13.81
N CYS A 19 3.86 37.16 14.56
CA CYS A 19 4.77 36.85 15.65
C CYS A 19 3.99 36.44 16.90
N GLY A 20 4.23 35.24 17.40
CA GLY A 20 4.00 34.84 18.79
C GLY A 20 5.21 34.06 19.25
N GLY A 21 6.19 34.77 19.82
CA GLY A 21 7.43 34.20 20.34
C GLY A 21 7.27 33.65 21.76
N GLY A 22 8.05 32.61 22.03
CA GLY A 22 8.22 31.97 23.33
C GLY A 22 9.31 30.90 23.23
N ASP A 23 10.56 31.35 23.27
CA ASP A 23 11.75 30.55 23.57
C ASP A 23 11.59 29.85 24.91
N GLU A 24 11.95 28.56 25.02
CA GLU A 24 13.09 28.14 25.84
C GLU A 24 13.39 26.64 25.69
N ALA A 25 14.69 26.38 25.63
CA ALA A 25 15.35 25.09 25.46
C ALA A 25 15.23 24.18 26.70
N ALA A 26 15.28 22.87 26.50
CA ALA A 26 16.21 21.97 27.20
C ALA A 26 15.98 20.50 26.83
N GLU A 27 17.05 19.90 26.34
CA GLU A 27 17.37 18.48 26.27
C GLU A 27 17.20 17.76 27.63
N SER A 28 16.53 16.60 27.67
CA SER A 28 16.93 15.46 28.53
C SER A 28 16.05 14.20 28.33
N ARG A 29 16.65 13.21 27.66
CA ARG A 29 16.70 11.77 27.99
C ARG A 29 15.44 10.99 28.42
N THR A 30 15.17 9.99 27.58
CA THR A 30 14.84 8.57 27.88
C THR A 30 13.58 8.19 28.65
N ALA A 31 12.83 7.31 27.96
CA ALA A 31 12.19 6.07 28.44
C ALA A 31 10.81 6.19 29.10
N ALA A 32 9.78 5.84 28.32
CA ALA A 32 8.78 4.78 28.58
C ALA A 32 7.74 4.90 27.44
N ALA A 33 7.69 3.97 26.49
CA ALA A 33 6.80 2.80 26.60
C ALA A 33 5.36 3.21 26.94
N ASP A 34 4.63 3.70 25.94
CA ASP A 34 3.16 3.62 25.91
C ASP A 34 2.74 3.06 24.55
N SER A 35 3.21 1.84 24.29
CA SER A 35 2.55 0.93 23.38
C SER A 35 1.29 0.44 24.08
N VAL A 36 0.18 1.18 23.95
CA VAL A 36 -1.14 0.60 24.16
C VAL A 36 -1.41 -0.31 22.96
N ALA A 37 -0.95 -1.54 23.14
CA ALA A 37 -1.53 -2.71 22.52
C ALA A 37 -3.03 -2.76 22.85
N GLY A 38 -3.84 -3.06 21.84
CA GLY A 38 -5.27 -3.24 22.01
C GLY A 38 -5.95 -3.78 20.77
N THR A 39 -5.57 -4.99 20.34
CA THR A 39 -6.51 -6.00 19.82
C THR A 39 -7.65 -5.52 18.89
N ALA A 40 -7.35 -4.77 17.82
CA ALA A 40 -8.29 -4.55 16.70
C ALA A 40 -8.01 -5.50 15.52
N GLY A 41 -7.33 -6.62 15.79
CA GLY A 41 -6.93 -7.60 14.79
C GLY A 41 -7.72 -8.90 14.91
N MET A 42 -9.07 -8.88 14.86
CA MET A 42 -9.86 -10.11 14.62
C MET A 42 -11.37 -9.93 14.34
N GLN A 43 -11.83 -8.75 13.92
CA GLN A 43 -13.28 -8.49 13.74
C GLN A 43 -13.71 -8.10 12.32
N GLY A 44 -12.86 -8.35 11.31
CA GLY A 44 -13.16 -8.03 9.90
C GLY A 44 -13.08 -9.21 8.94
N MET A 45 -13.01 -10.46 9.44
CA MET A 45 -12.92 -11.67 8.61
C MET A 45 -14.20 -12.53 8.64
N GLU A 46 -15.35 -11.97 9.02
CA GLU A 46 -16.64 -12.68 8.92
C GLU A 46 -17.16 -12.83 7.47
N GLY A 47 -16.40 -12.35 6.47
CA GLY A 47 -16.75 -12.45 5.04
C GLY A 47 -16.02 -13.53 4.22
N MET A 48 -15.24 -14.44 4.83
CA MET A 48 -14.50 -15.48 4.09
C MET A 48 -15.24 -16.83 3.98
N GLN A 49 -16.57 -16.80 3.85
CA GLN A 49 -17.36 -17.95 3.36
C GLN A 49 -17.14 -18.15 1.85
N GLY A 50 -15.91 -18.53 1.47
CA GLY A 50 -15.52 -18.74 0.07
C GLY A 50 -14.33 -19.69 -0.10
N MET A 51 -14.04 -20.52 0.90
CA MET A 51 -12.91 -21.46 0.88
C MET A 51 -13.13 -22.70 -0.03
N GLU A 52 -14.28 -22.87 -0.67
CA GLU A 52 -14.53 -24.01 -1.58
C GLU A 52 -13.72 -23.94 -2.90
N GLY A 53 -13.27 -22.75 -3.32
CA GLY A 53 -12.41 -22.60 -4.51
C GLY A 53 -10.93 -22.90 -4.28
N MET A 54 -10.46 -22.98 -3.03
CA MET A 54 -9.02 -23.09 -2.70
C MET A 54 -8.42 -24.47 -2.90
N LYS A 55 -9.24 -25.53 -3.02
CA LYS A 55 -8.74 -26.91 -3.14
C LYS A 55 -7.91 -27.14 -4.41
N GLY A 56 -8.15 -26.37 -5.48
CA GLY A 56 -7.37 -26.44 -6.72
C GLY A 56 -6.03 -25.70 -6.70
N MET A 57 -5.83 -24.75 -5.78
CA MET A 57 -4.59 -23.94 -5.69
C MET A 57 -3.56 -24.51 -4.71
N GLN A 58 -3.91 -25.53 -3.92
CA GLN A 58 -3.07 -26.07 -2.85
C GLN A 58 -1.76 -26.74 -3.35
N GLY A 59 -1.60 -26.92 -4.67
CA GLY A 59 -0.37 -27.43 -5.29
C GLY A 59 0.49 -26.38 -6.01
N MET A 60 0.08 -25.11 -6.07
CA MET A 60 0.87 -24.05 -6.69
C MET A 60 1.81 -23.43 -5.65
N GLY A 61 3.11 -23.66 -5.80
CA GLY A 61 4.16 -23.01 -5.01
C GLY A 61 4.09 -21.48 -5.08
N ASP A 62 4.89 -20.79 -4.27
CA ASP A 62 4.92 -19.32 -4.17
C ASP A 62 5.03 -18.64 -5.54
N ASP A 63 5.88 -19.17 -6.43
CA ASP A 63 6.09 -18.65 -7.78
C ASP A 63 4.81 -18.68 -8.63
N GLY A 64 3.99 -19.72 -8.50
CA GLY A 64 2.76 -19.88 -9.27
C GLY A 64 1.71 -18.83 -8.92
N MET A 65 1.60 -18.49 -7.64
CA MET A 65 0.65 -17.48 -7.17
C MET A 65 1.06 -16.07 -7.61
N MET A 66 2.35 -15.75 -7.54
CA MET A 66 2.89 -14.45 -7.96
C MET A 66 2.70 -14.23 -9.46
N ALA A 67 2.99 -15.26 -10.28
CA ALA A 67 2.76 -15.20 -11.73
C ALA A 67 1.28 -14.99 -12.06
N GLN A 68 0.37 -15.65 -11.34
CA GLN A 68 -1.07 -15.47 -11.52
C GLN A 68 -1.52 -14.05 -11.16
N MET A 69 -1.03 -13.49 -10.05
CA MET A 69 -1.34 -12.11 -9.66
C MET A 69 -0.84 -11.12 -10.70
N GLN A 70 0.36 -11.34 -11.24
CA GLN A 70 0.91 -10.50 -12.30
C GLN A 70 0.08 -10.56 -13.58
N ALA A 71 -0.33 -11.76 -14.02
CA ALA A 71 -1.22 -11.92 -15.17
C ALA A 71 -2.58 -11.25 -14.94
N HIS A 72 -3.13 -11.37 -13.72
CA HIS A 72 -4.37 -10.71 -13.34
C HIS A 72 -4.24 -9.17 -13.39
N MET A 73 -3.19 -8.61 -12.80
CA MET A 73 -2.92 -7.16 -12.85
C MET A 73 -2.71 -6.66 -14.28
N GLN A 74 -2.10 -7.49 -15.13
CA GLN A 74 -1.92 -7.16 -16.54
C GLN A 74 -3.24 -7.18 -17.32
N SER A 75 -4.18 -8.07 -16.97
CA SER A 75 -5.54 -8.05 -17.54
C SER A 75 -6.36 -6.84 -17.11
N MET A 76 -6.11 -6.29 -15.92
CA MET A 76 -6.75 -5.06 -15.44
C MET A 76 -6.06 -3.79 -15.97
N HIS A 77 -4.83 -3.91 -16.48
CA HIS A 77 -4.07 -2.78 -16.99
C HIS A 77 -4.66 -2.31 -18.33
N GLY A 78 -5.18 -1.09 -18.35
CA GLY A 78 -5.84 -0.51 -19.53
C GLY A 78 -7.29 -0.96 -19.71
N ALA A 79 -7.83 -1.77 -18.78
CA ALA A 79 -9.27 -1.98 -18.70
C ALA A 79 -9.93 -0.68 -18.20
N GLY A 80 -11.05 -0.29 -18.80
CA GLY A 80 -11.83 0.86 -18.33
C GLY A 80 -12.45 0.61 -16.95
N GLY A 81 -12.83 1.68 -16.26
CA GLY A 81 -13.42 1.62 -14.91
C GLY A 81 -14.54 0.59 -14.72
N ASP A 82 -15.46 0.44 -15.68
CA ASP A 82 -16.57 -0.53 -15.60
C ASP A 82 -16.07 -1.99 -15.61
N SER A 83 -15.10 -2.28 -16.48
CA SER A 83 -14.46 -3.59 -16.54
C SER A 83 -13.68 -3.89 -15.26
N ILE A 84 -12.99 -2.90 -14.71
CA ILE A 84 -12.30 -3.03 -13.41
C ILE A 84 -13.31 -3.32 -12.30
N ALA A 85 -14.42 -2.58 -12.24
CA ALA A 85 -15.49 -2.78 -11.26
C ALA A 85 -16.08 -4.19 -11.31
N ALA A 86 -16.30 -4.74 -12.51
CA ALA A 86 -16.78 -6.10 -12.70
C ALA A 86 -15.78 -7.17 -12.20
N MET A 87 -14.47 -6.88 -12.26
CA MET A 87 -13.40 -7.78 -11.81
C MET A 87 -13.03 -7.63 -10.33
N LEU A 88 -13.48 -6.56 -9.65
CA LEU A 88 -13.11 -6.26 -8.27
C LEU A 88 -13.38 -7.39 -7.26
N PRO A 89 -14.53 -8.10 -7.27
CA PRO A 89 -14.77 -9.17 -6.30
C PRO A 89 -13.70 -10.26 -6.36
N MET A 90 -13.29 -10.64 -7.57
CA MET A 90 -12.25 -11.63 -7.80
C MET A 90 -10.86 -11.10 -7.40
N HIS A 91 -10.56 -9.85 -7.77
CA HIS A 91 -9.32 -9.18 -7.39
C HIS A 91 -9.14 -9.13 -5.86
N ARG A 92 -10.19 -8.72 -5.13
CA ARG A 92 -10.18 -8.63 -3.66
C ARG A 92 -9.90 -9.98 -3.02
N GLN A 93 -10.53 -11.05 -3.51
CA GLN A 93 -10.27 -12.40 -3.03
C GLN A 93 -8.81 -12.81 -3.27
N MET A 94 -8.28 -12.56 -4.47
CA MET A 94 -6.89 -12.91 -4.79
C MET A 94 -5.89 -12.16 -3.91
N ALA A 95 -6.05 -10.83 -3.76
CA ALA A 95 -5.19 -10.00 -2.93
C ALA A 95 -5.28 -10.39 -1.44
N ALA A 96 -6.47 -10.66 -0.92
CA ALA A 96 -6.65 -11.11 0.47
C ALA A 96 -5.97 -12.45 0.74
N ASN A 97 -6.07 -13.40 -0.19
CA ASN A 97 -5.41 -14.70 -0.09
C ASN A 97 -3.89 -14.55 -0.09
N MET A 98 -3.35 -13.70 -0.98
CA MET A 98 -1.93 -13.39 -1.06
C MET A 98 -1.42 -12.79 0.26
N LEU A 99 -2.10 -11.76 0.76
CA LEU A 99 -1.77 -11.12 2.04
C LEU A 99 -1.80 -12.11 3.20
N ALA A 100 -2.81 -12.97 3.28
CA ALA A 100 -2.93 -13.96 4.34
C ALA A 100 -1.79 -14.99 4.29
N ARG A 101 -1.40 -15.41 3.08
CA ARG A 101 -0.29 -16.34 2.86
C ARG A 101 1.05 -15.74 3.27
N MET A 102 1.41 -14.56 2.74
CA MET A 102 2.68 -13.89 3.06
C MET A 102 2.81 -13.64 4.58
N ASN A 103 1.73 -13.22 5.25
CA ASN A 103 1.73 -13.04 6.70
C ASN A 103 1.83 -14.35 7.49
N ARG A 104 1.38 -15.50 6.95
CA ARG A 104 1.62 -16.81 7.60
C ARG A 104 3.08 -17.20 7.46
N GLU A 105 3.63 -17.13 6.25
CA GLU A 105 5.04 -17.47 5.97
C GLU A 105 6.00 -16.66 6.84
N MET A 106 5.82 -15.33 6.91
CA MET A 106 6.67 -14.50 7.77
C MET A 106 6.59 -14.92 9.25
N ARG A 107 5.39 -15.25 9.76
CA ARG A 107 5.23 -15.74 11.13
C ARG A 107 5.86 -17.12 11.35
N GLU A 108 5.73 -18.03 10.38
CA GLU A 108 6.34 -19.36 10.41
C GLU A 108 7.88 -19.27 10.45
N MET A 109 8.45 -18.27 9.79
CA MET A 109 9.89 -17.99 9.81
C MET A 109 10.32 -17.06 10.96
N ASN A 110 9.42 -16.76 11.90
CA ASN A 110 9.66 -15.87 13.03
C ASN A 110 10.18 -14.48 12.62
N MET A 111 9.74 -13.98 11.46
CA MET A 111 10.01 -12.63 11.00
C MET A 111 8.83 -11.71 11.31
N PRO A 112 8.96 -10.80 12.28
CA PRO A 112 7.99 -9.74 12.45
C PRO A 112 8.09 -8.77 11.25
N GLY A 113 6.96 -8.41 10.66
CA GLY A 113 6.90 -7.33 9.67
C GLY A 113 7.30 -6.00 10.31
N ASP A 114 8.22 -5.29 9.67
CA ASP A 114 8.65 -3.96 10.12
C ASP A 114 7.57 -2.88 9.91
N ALA A 115 7.88 -1.64 10.29
CA ALA A 115 6.95 -0.52 10.14
C ALA A 115 6.55 -0.26 8.66
N ALA A 116 7.47 -0.45 7.71
CA ALA A 116 7.22 -0.21 6.30
C ALA A 116 6.32 -1.30 5.69
N TRP A 117 6.53 -2.56 6.08
CA TRP A 117 5.67 -3.68 5.74
C TRP A 117 4.24 -3.44 6.24
N ASN A 118 4.09 -3.16 7.53
CA ASN A 118 2.77 -2.97 8.16
C ASN A 118 2.01 -1.82 7.50
N ALA A 119 2.67 -0.67 7.28
CA ALA A 119 2.07 0.47 6.59
C ALA A 119 1.60 0.14 5.16
N THR A 120 2.37 -0.67 4.42
CA THR A 120 2.00 -1.09 3.06
C THR A 120 0.81 -2.04 3.06
N VAL A 121 0.80 -3.02 3.96
CA VAL A 121 -0.31 -3.96 4.11
C VAL A 121 -1.61 -3.23 4.51
N ASP A 122 -1.53 -2.28 5.42
CA ASP A 122 -2.71 -1.52 5.86
C ASP A 122 -3.25 -0.62 4.76
N SER A 123 -2.36 0.03 3.99
CA SER A 123 -2.76 0.80 2.81
C SER A 123 -3.48 -0.07 1.77
N LEU A 124 -3.02 -1.31 1.55
CA LEU A 124 -3.68 -2.25 0.64
C LEU A 124 -5.04 -2.70 1.17
N ARG A 125 -5.17 -2.99 2.46
CA ARG A 125 -6.48 -3.31 3.07
C ARG A 125 -7.47 -2.16 2.92
N GLN A 126 -6.99 -0.93 3.09
CA GLN A 126 -7.80 0.27 2.92
C GLN A 126 -8.28 0.41 1.47
N ASP A 127 -7.42 0.20 0.48
CA ASP A 127 -7.81 0.19 -0.93
C ASP A 127 -8.92 -0.83 -1.20
N LEU A 128 -8.68 -2.09 -0.82
CA LEU A 128 -9.60 -3.20 -1.05
C LEU A 128 -10.95 -3.00 -0.37
N THR A 129 -11.00 -2.19 0.68
CA THR A 129 -12.25 -1.82 1.36
C THR A 129 -12.99 -0.71 0.61
N ARG A 130 -12.26 0.30 0.12
CA ARG A 130 -12.86 1.49 -0.52
C ARG A 130 -13.25 1.29 -1.99
N MET A 131 -12.47 0.53 -2.75
CA MET A 131 -12.68 0.30 -4.18
C MET A 131 -14.11 -0.09 -4.61
N PRO A 132 -14.83 -1.02 -3.94
CA PRO A 132 -16.19 -1.37 -4.34
C PRO A 132 -17.20 -0.21 -4.21
N GLU A 133 -16.86 0.83 -3.46
CA GLU A 133 -17.72 2.00 -3.24
C GLU A 133 -17.40 3.15 -4.21
N MET A 134 -16.28 3.06 -4.94
CA MET A 134 -15.84 4.10 -5.88
C MET A 134 -16.65 4.07 -7.18
N ALA A 135 -16.86 5.25 -7.76
CA ALA A 135 -17.38 5.33 -9.13
C ALA A 135 -16.34 4.78 -10.14
N PRO A 136 -16.75 4.27 -11.32
CA PRO A 136 -15.82 3.68 -12.30
C PRO A 136 -14.63 4.57 -12.67
N ALA A 137 -14.85 5.87 -12.89
CA ALA A 137 -13.79 6.82 -13.22
C ALA A 137 -12.81 7.06 -12.06
N GLU A 138 -13.31 7.09 -10.82
CA GLU A 138 -12.47 7.21 -9.62
C GLU A 138 -11.67 5.94 -9.38
N LEU A 139 -12.29 4.77 -9.58
CA LEU A 139 -11.65 3.47 -9.48
C LEU A 139 -10.49 3.36 -10.48
N GLU A 140 -10.72 3.72 -11.74
CA GLU A 140 -9.68 3.77 -12.77
C GLU A 140 -8.52 4.68 -12.37
N ALA A 141 -8.81 5.86 -11.82
CA ALA A 141 -7.80 6.80 -11.32
C ALA A 141 -7.03 6.28 -10.09
N ALA A 142 -7.65 5.44 -9.25
CA ALA A 142 -7.05 4.87 -8.05
C ALA A 142 -6.15 3.65 -8.34
N MET A 143 -6.41 2.90 -9.42
CA MET A 143 -5.69 1.66 -9.73
C MET A 143 -4.17 1.79 -9.85
N PRO A 144 -3.58 2.85 -10.46
CA PRO A 144 -2.13 3.00 -10.52
C PRO A 144 -1.47 3.02 -9.14
N ALA A 145 -2.07 3.72 -8.17
CA ALA A 145 -1.54 3.79 -6.81
C ALA A 145 -1.69 2.46 -6.07
N HIS A 146 -2.82 1.78 -6.25
CA HIS A 146 -3.04 0.44 -5.70
C HIS A 146 -2.03 -0.58 -6.22
N ARG A 147 -1.80 -0.59 -7.55
CA ARG A 147 -0.81 -1.44 -8.21
C ARG A 147 0.59 -1.22 -7.65
N ALA A 148 1.01 0.04 -7.50
CA ALA A 148 2.32 0.37 -6.94
C ALA A 148 2.51 -0.16 -5.51
N ARG A 149 1.44 -0.18 -4.69
CA ARG A 149 1.47 -0.77 -3.35
C ARG A 149 1.58 -2.30 -3.38
N LEU A 150 0.86 -2.98 -4.28
CA LEU A 150 0.98 -4.42 -4.48
C LEU A 150 2.40 -4.81 -4.93
N GLU A 151 2.95 -4.09 -5.91
CA GLU A 151 4.32 -4.31 -6.41
C GLU A 151 5.35 -4.12 -5.29
N ARG A 152 5.21 -3.06 -4.49
CA ARG A 152 6.09 -2.82 -3.32
C ARG A 152 6.00 -3.94 -2.30
N LEU A 153 4.79 -4.41 -1.97
CA LEU A 153 4.59 -5.51 -1.03
C LEU A 153 5.29 -6.79 -1.50
N MET A 154 5.12 -7.14 -2.78
CA MET A 154 5.76 -8.31 -3.39
C MET A 154 7.28 -8.21 -3.37
N GLU A 155 7.83 -7.03 -3.65
CA GLU A 155 9.27 -6.79 -3.59
C GLU A 155 9.81 -6.88 -2.15
N MET A 156 9.11 -6.30 -1.17
CA MET A 156 9.52 -6.40 0.24
C MET A 156 9.53 -7.85 0.73
N HIS A 157 8.51 -8.66 0.41
CA HIS A 157 8.49 -10.08 0.77
C HIS A 157 9.62 -10.84 0.09
N ARG A 158 9.87 -10.59 -1.20
CA ARG A 158 10.98 -11.20 -1.94
C ARG A 158 12.32 -10.87 -1.29
N SER A 159 12.55 -9.61 -0.90
CA SER A 159 13.82 -9.22 -0.28
C SER A 159 13.99 -9.84 1.11
N MET A 160 12.91 -9.93 1.90
CA MET A 160 12.93 -10.61 3.20
C MET A 160 13.26 -12.11 3.03
N MET A 161 12.64 -12.78 2.06
CA MET A 161 12.91 -14.18 1.75
C MET A 161 14.35 -14.40 1.27
N ALA A 162 14.84 -13.54 0.38
CA ALA A 162 16.20 -13.60 -0.14
C ALA A 162 17.27 -13.38 0.94
N ASN A 163 16.97 -12.61 1.99
CA ASN A 163 17.88 -12.37 3.10
C ASN A 163 17.95 -13.53 4.11
N MET A 164 17.01 -14.48 4.06
CA MET A 164 16.91 -15.60 5.02
C MET A 164 17.45 -16.94 4.51
N GLY A 165 17.42 -17.17 3.20
CA GLY A 165 18.25 -18.21 2.57
C GLY A 165 19.69 -17.69 2.48
N ILE A 166 20.71 -18.37 3.02
CA ILE A 166 21.44 -19.47 2.34
C ILE A 166 21.85 -19.07 0.92
#